data_AF-A0A1J3JBB4-F1
#
_entry.id   AF-A0A1J3JBB4-F1
#
_cell.length_a   1.000
_cell.length_b   1.000
_cell.length_c   1.000
_cell.angle_alpha   90.00
_cell.angle_beta   90.00
_cell.angle_gamma   90.00
#
_symmetry.space_group_name_H-M   'P 1'
#
loop_
_entity.id
_entity.type
_entity.pdbx_description
1 polymer ?
#
loop_
_entity_poly.entity_id
_entity_poly.type
_entity_poly.pdbx_seq_one_letter_code
_entity_poly.pdbx_strand_id
1 'polypeptide(L)'
;CTYSADLWQGLSAGFGLSQNLDILSVATSIDRDNSLSRSSKGVVARFLFQVCIYLLWKERNSRIFVSTSSPVAVLRAEALKMMRDRLISFPATSVSAPSLLEVFFRYIAGSV
;
A
#
# COMPACT_ATOMS: atom_id res chain seq x y z
N CYS A 1 12.12 -8.83 6.27
CA CYS A 1 13.31 -9.23 5.47
C CYS A 1 13.53 -8.16 4.39
N THR A 2 14.65 -8.19 3.65
CA THR A 2 14.92 -7.22 2.57
C THR A 2 13.79 -7.17 1.55
N TYR A 3 13.35 -8.34 1.08
CA TYR A 3 12.25 -8.47 0.11
C TYR A 3 10.96 -7.72 0.51
N SER A 4 10.51 -7.89 1.76
CA SER A 4 9.30 -7.22 2.25
C SER A 4 9.50 -5.72 2.49
N ALA A 5 10.71 -5.32 2.91
CA ALA A 5 11.06 -3.92 3.13
C ALA A 5 11.14 -3.16 1.81
N ASP A 6 11.78 -3.74 0.79
CA ASP A 6 11.91 -3.15 -0.55
C ASP A 6 10.54 -2.91 -1.20
N LEU A 7 9.62 -3.88 -1.05
CA LEU A 7 8.23 -3.73 -1.52
C LEU A 7 7.53 -2.57 -0.81
N TRP A 8 7.60 -2.55 0.52
CA TRP A 8 6.90 -1.55 1.33
C TRP A 8 7.43 -0.16 1.10
N GLN A 9 8.75 0.04 1.20
CA GLN A 9 9.40 1.33 1.04
C GLN A 9 9.08 1.95 -0.33
N GLY A 10 9.09 1.15 -1.39
CA GLY A 10 8.75 1.62 -2.73
C GLY A 10 7.31 2.15 -2.87
N LEU A 11 6.39 1.70 -2.02
CA LEU A 11 4.98 2.05 -2.09
C LEU A 11 4.55 3.05 -1.00
N SER A 12 5.21 3.05 0.15
CA SER A 12 4.79 3.80 1.34
C SER A 12 5.50 5.14 1.53
N ALA A 13 6.59 5.40 0.79
CA ALA A 13 7.40 6.61 0.93
C ALA A 13 6.59 7.91 0.89
N GLY A 14 5.70 8.08 -0.11
CA GLY A 14 4.88 9.30 -0.22
C GLY A 14 3.78 9.41 0.85
N PHE A 15 3.52 8.36 1.62
CA PHE A 15 2.59 8.41 2.75
C PHE A 15 3.26 8.88 4.05
N GLY A 16 4.60 8.90 4.12
CA GLY A 16 5.35 9.25 5.32
C GLY A 16 5.41 8.13 6.36
N LEU A 17 5.24 6.87 5.92
CA LEU A 17 5.24 5.70 6.81
C LEU A 17 6.66 5.17 7.03
N SER A 18 6.84 4.42 8.12
CA SER A 18 8.11 3.76 8.44
C SER A 18 8.55 2.84 7.29
N GLN A 19 9.87 2.69 7.13
CA GLN A 19 10.45 1.81 6.10
C GLN A 19 10.23 0.31 6.40
N ASN A 20 9.91 -0.03 7.65
CA ASN A 20 9.70 -1.40 8.09
C ASN A 20 8.22 -1.78 7.98
N LEU A 21 7.97 -2.90 7.32
CA LEU A 21 6.64 -3.51 7.27
C LEU A 21 6.38 -4.32 8.55
N ASP A 22 6.10 -3.63 9.65
CA ASP A 22 5.68 -4.22 10.92
C ASP A 22 4.25 -3.76 11.28
N ILE A 23 3.38 -4.72 11.59
CA ILE A 23 1.94 -4.49 11.78
C ILE A 23 1.67 -3.47 12.88
N LEU A 24 2.33 -3.64 14.04
CA LEU A 24 2.10 -2.76 15.19
C LEU A 24 2.63 -1.36 14.91
N SER A 25 3.83 -1.25 14.33
CA SER A 25 4.43 0.04 13.99
C SER A 25 3.62 0.81 12.96
N VAL A 26 3.20 0.17 11.86
CA VAL A 26 2.43 0.83 10.79
C VAL A 26 1.05 1.25 11.30
N ALA A 27 0.35 0.38 12.03
CA ALA A 27 -0.95 0.73 12.61
C ALA A 27 -0.82 1.92 13.58
N THR A 28 0.16 1.87 14.49
CA THR A 28 0.40 2.95 15.46
C THR A 28 0.78 4.25 14.76
N SER A 29 1.61 4.21 13.72
CA SER A 29 1.97 5.40 12.92
C SER A 29 0.77 6.03 12.24
N ILE A 30 -0.11 5.21 11.64
CA ILE A 30 -1.33 5.70 10.99
C ILE A 30 -2.30 6.32 12.01
N ASP A 31 -2.44 5.72 13.19
CA ASP A 31 -3.38 6.19 14.20
C ASP A 31 -2.89 7.43 14.96
N ARG A 32 -1.56 7.56 15.16
CA ARG A 32 -0.95 8.74 15.80
C ARG A 32 -0.84 9.94 14.87
N ASP A 33 -0.75 9.72 13.56
CA ASP A 33 -0.68 10.80 12.59
C ASP A 33 -2.08 11.38 12.33
N ASN A 34 -2.32 12.61 12.80
CA ASN A 34 -3.57 13.33 12.59
C ASN A 34 -3.91 13.52 11.10
N SER A 35 -2.91 13.54 10.22
CA SER A 35 -3.12 13.62 8.77
C SER A 35 -3.59 12.30 8.16
N LEU A 36 -3.50 11.19 8.89
CA LEU A 36 -3.89 9.84 8.45
C LEU A 36 -5.09 9.27 9.23
N SER A 37 -5.19 9.48 10.54
CA SER A 37 -6.07 8.68 11.41
C SER A 37 -7.54 8.65 10.94
N ARG A 38 -8.07 9.76 10.40
CA ARG A 38 -9.45 9.88 9.88
C ARG A 38 -9.53 10.53 8.50
N SER A 39 -8.50 10.39 7.67
CA SER A 39 -8.45 11.01 6.34
C SER A 39 -8.52 9.99 5.21
N SER A 40 -8.89 10.45 4.01
CA SER A 40 -8.79 9.68 2.78
C SER A 40 -7.36 9.14 2.55
N LYS A 41 -6.33 9.91 2.93
CA LYS A 41 -4.93 9.48 2.87
C LYS A 41 -4.69 8.26 3.77
N GLY A 42 -5.22 8.26 4.99
CA GLY A 42 -5.10 7.12 5.89
C GLY A 42 -5.92 5.91 5.48
N VAL A 43 -7.09 6.09 4.86
CA VAL A 43 -7.86 4.98 4.27
C VAL A 43 -7.02 4.29 3.19
N VAL A 44 -6.43 5.07 2.27
CA VAL A 44 -5.54 4.55 1.23
C VAL A 44 -4.30 3.87 1.82
N ALA A 45 -3.67 4.47 2.84
CA ALA A 45 -2.50 3.90 3.51
C ALA A 45 -2.79 2.55 4.18
N ARG A 46 -3.91 2.44 4.91
CA ARG A 46 -4.35 1.17 5.55
C ARG A 46 -4.64 0.11 4.49
N PHE A 47 -5.31 0.49 3.42
CA PHE A 47 -5.63 -0.43 2.34
C PHE A 47 -4.36 -0.90 1.60
N LEU A 48 -3.42 0.00 1.33
CA LEU A 48 -2.12 -0.34 0.75
C LEU A 48 -1.35 -1.34 1.64
N PHE A 49 -1.36 -1.12 2.95
CA PHE A 49 -0.75 -2.06 3.89
C PHE A 49 -1.39 -3.45 3.82
N GLN A 50 -2.72 -3.53 3.79
CA GLN A 50 -3.44 -4.80 3.64
C GLN A 50 -3.08 -5.51 2.32
N VAL A 51 -3.00 -4.77 1.20
CA VAL A 51 -2.60 -5.32 -0.10
C VAL A 51 -1.17 -5.87 -0.05
N CYS A 52 -0.22 -5.15 0.54
CA CYS A 52 1.16 -5.62 0.69
C CYS A 52 1.24 -6.91 1.52
N ILE A 53 0.52 -6.97 2.65
CA ILE A 53 0.48 -8.17 3.51
C ILE A 53 -0.10 -9.36 2.75
N TYR A 54 -1.21 -9.15 2.02
CA TYR A 54 -1.82 -10.19 1.20
C TYR A 54 -0.86 -10.73 0.12
N LEU A 55 -0.19 -9.85 -0.62
CA LEU A 55 0.74 -10.25 -1.68
C LEU A 55 1.97 -10.97 -1.14
N LEU A 56 2.51 -10.54 0.00
CA LEU A 56 3.62 -11.23 0.66
C LEU A 56 3.22 -12.62 1.15
N TRP A 57 2.02 -12.76 1.70
CA TRP A 57 1.46 -14.07 2.07
C TRP A 57 1.29 -14.96 0.85
N LYS A 58 0.71 -14.45 -0.23
CA LYS A 58 0.51 -15.18 -1.50
C LYS A 58 1.84 -15.63 -2.10
N GLU A 59 2.84 -14.74 -2.14
CA GLU A 59 4.19 -15.04 -2.64
C GLU A 59 4.89 -16.09 -1.77
N ARG A 60 4.82 -15.97 -0.44
CA ARG A 60 5.39 -16.98 0.47
C ARG A 60 4.77 -18.35 0.23
N ASN A 61 3.45 -18.42 0.09
CA ASN A 61 2.77 -19.68 -0.18
C ASN A 61 3.16 -20.24 -1.55
N SER A 62 3.21 -19.40 -2.59
CA SER A 62 3.67 -19.82 -3.91
C SER A 62 5.08 -20.42 -3.88
N ARG A 63 6.01 -19.80 -3.15
CA ARG A 63 7.39 -20.32 -2.99
C ARG A 63 7.43 -21.70 -2.34
N ILE A 64 6.56 -21.97 -1.37
CA ILE A 64 6.50 -23.28 -0.70
C ILE A 64 6.12 -24.38 -1.70
N PHE A 65 5.22 -24.09 -2.66
CA PHE A 65 4.71 -25.09 -3.59
C PHE A 65 5.45 -25.16 -4.93
N VAL A 66 6.01 -24.05 -5.41
CA VAL A 66 6.60 -23.93 -6.75
C VAL A 66 8.12 -23.70 -6.71
N SER A 67 8.70 -23.45 -5.53
CA SER A 67 10.14 -23.19 -5.32
C SER A 67 10.73 -22.02 -6.14
N THR A 68 9.89 -21.18 -6.74
CA THR A 68 10.30 -20.01 -7.54
C THR A 68 9.91 -18.72 -6.83
N SER A 69 10.79 -17.74 -6.92
CA SER A 69 10.67 -16.42 -6.28
C SER A 69 10.31 -15.38 -7.32
N SER A 70 9.16 -14.73 -7.17
CA SER A 70 8.80 -13.57 -7.97
C SER A 70 9.69 -12.37 -7.61
N PRO A 71 10.17 -11.58 -8.58
CA PRO A 71 10.85 -10.32 -8.29
C PRO A 71 9.95 -9.35 -7.53
N VAL A 72 10.51 -8.53 -6.64
CA VAL A 72 9.76 -7.49 -5.89
C VAL A 72 9.00 -6.55 -6.83
N ALA A 73 9.58 -6.25 -8.00
CA ALA A 73 8.94 -5.42 -9.03
C ALA A 73 7.60 -5.99 -9.52
N VAL A 74 7.46 -7.32 -9.60
CA VAL A 74 6.20 -7.98 -9.99
C VAL A 74 5.13 -7.75 -8.91
N LEU A 75 5.47 -7.96 -7.63
CA LEU A 75 4.55 -7.68 -6.53
C LEU A 75 4.20 -6.19 -6.43
N ARG A 76 5.15 -5.30 -6.71
CA ARG A 76 4.89 -3.86 -6.77
C ARG A 76 3.86 -3.54 -7.85
N ALA A 77 4.03 -4.06 -9.06
CA ALA A 77 3.07 -3.86 -10.15
C ALA A 77 1.68 -4.43 -9.81
N GLU A 78 1.64 -5.63 -9.20
CA GLU A 78 0.39 -6.26 -8.74
C GLU A 78 -0.30 -5.43 -7.65
N ALA A 79 0.46 -4.91 -6.67
CA ALA A 79 -0.07 -4.03 -5.63
C ALA A 79 -0.69 -2.77 -6.22
N LEU A 80 0.03 -2.08 -7.12
CA LEU A 80 -0.47 -0.89 -7.79
C LEU A 80 -1.74 -1.19 -8.59
N LYS A 81 -1.81 -2.34 -9.26
CA LYS A 81 -3.01 -2.78 -9.99
C LYS A 81 -4.18 -3.04 -9.04
N MET A 82 -3.99 -3.82 -7.99
CA MET A 82 -5.03 -4.11 -7.00
C MET A 82 -5.58 -2.84 -6.34
N MET A 83 -4.70 -1.89 -6.01
CA MET A 83 -5.10 -0.58 -5.48
C MET A 83 -6.00 0.15 -6.47
N ARG A 84 -5.58 0.31 -7.74
CA ARG A 84 -6.39 0.99 -8.76
C ARG A 84 -7.74 0.30 -9.00
N ASP A 85 -7.71 -1.01 -9.20
CA ASP A 85 -8.90 -1.82 -9.52
C ASP A 85 -9.94 -1.79 -8.39
N ARG A 86 -9.49 -1.62 -7.14
CA ARG A 86 -10.41 -1.48 -5.99
C ARG A 86 -10.86 -0.05 -5.76
N LEU A 87 -9.96 0.92 -5.84
CA LEU A 87 -10.30 2.32 -5.56
C LEU A 87 -11.18 2.94 -6.65
N ILE A 88 -11.14 2.46 -7.89
CA ILE A 88 -12.04 2.91 -8.97
C ILE A 88 -13.51 2.61 -8.67
N SER A 89 -13.81 1.59 -7.86
CA SER A 89 -15.17 1.27 -7.43
C SER A 89 -15.74 2.25 -6.41
N PHE A 90 -14.94 3.19 -5.90
CA PHE A 90 -15.33 4.19 -4.90
C PHE A 90 -15.16 5.61 -5.45
N PRO A 91 -16.12 6.09 -6.28
CA PRO A 91 -16.06 7.44 -6.83
C PRO A 91 -16.14 8.51 -5.74
N ALA A 92 -15.74 9.74 -6.07
CA ALA A 92 -15.84 10.88 -5.16
C ALA A 92 -17.31 11.12 -4.76
N THR A 93 -17.53 11.46 -3.50
CA THR A 93 -18.87 11.74 -2.95
C THR A 93 -19.35 13.15 -3.26
N SER A 94 -18.46 14.06 -3.64
CA SER A 94 -18.79 15.41 -4.11
C SER A 94 -17.77 15.89 -5.14
N VAL A 95 -18.14 16.91 -5.92
CA VAL A 95 -17.25 17.52 -6.94
C VAL A 95 -16.03 18.20 -6.32
N SER A 96 -16.13 18.65 -5.07
CA SER A 96 -15.06 19.34 -4.34
C SER A 96 -14.15 18.42 -3.54
N ALA A 97 -14.49 17.13 -3.40
CA ALA A 97 -13.71 16.16 -2.64
C ALA A 97 -12.90 15.25 -3.57
N PRO A 98 -11.59 15.03 -3.32
CA PRO A 98 -10.81 14.10 -4.12
C PRO A 98 -11.30 12.66 -3.90
N SER A 99 -11.36 11.88 -4.98
CA SER A 99 -11.62 10.43 -4.87
C SER A 99 -10.46 9.72 -4.16
N LEU A 100 -10.71 8.54 -3.57
CA LEU A 100 -9.63 7.74 -2.99
C LEU A 100 -8.56 7.35 -4.02
N LEU A 101 -8.97 7.15 -5.28
CA LEU A 101 -8.05 6.87 -6.39
C LEU A 101 -7.14 8.06 -6.70
N GLU A 102 -7.68 9.29 -6.68
CA GLU A 102 -6.88 10.50 -6.85
C GLU A 102 -5.89 10.68 -5.69
N VAL A 103 -6.35 10.46 -4.46
CA VAL A 103 -5.48 10.48 -3.27
C VAL A 103 -4.36 9.44 -3.41
N PHE A 104 -4.67 8.22 -3.85
CA PHE A 104 -3.66 7.20 -4.11
C PHE A 104 -2.63 7.65 -5.14
N PHE A 105 -3.05 8.20 -6.29
CA PHE A 105 -2.10 8.69 -7.30
C PHE A 105 -1.22 9.83 -6.78
N ARG A 106 -1.77 10.73 -5.98
CA ARG A 106 -1.02 11.85 -5.39
C ARG A 106 0.15 11.39 -4.51
N TYR A 107 -0.05 10.33 -3.72
CA TYR A 107 0.95 9.87 -2.75
C TYR A 107 1.81 8.70 -3.26
N ILE A 108 1.38 8.00 -4.33
CA ILE A 108 2.19 6.94 -4.95
C ILE A 108 3.19 7.49 -5.98
N ALA A 109 2.91 8.66 -6.58
CA ALA A 109 3.73 9.25 -7.63
C ALA A 109 4.90 10.10 -7.10
N GLY A 110 4.89 10.48 -5.82
CA GLY A 110 5.98 11.23 -5.16
C GLY A 110 7.22 10.39 -4.80
N SER A 111 7.35 9.16 -5.32
CA SER A 111 8.44 8.22 -5.04
C SER A 111 9.24 7.81 -6.29
N VAL A 112 9.26 8.68 -7.31
CA VAL A 112 10.18 8.63 -8.46
C VAL A 112 11.28 9.66 -8.28
#